data_AF-A0A0J1FAK2-F1
#
_entry.id   AF-A0A0J1FAK2-F1
#
_cell.length_a   1.000
_cell.length_b   1.000
_cell.length_c   1.000
_cell.angle_alpha   90.00
_cell.angle_beta   90.00
_cell.angle_gamma   90.00
#
_symmetry.space_group_name_H-M   'P 1'
#
loop_
_entity.id
_entity.type
_entity.pdbx_description
1 polymer ?
#
loop_
_entity_poly.entity_id
_entity_poly.type
_entity_poly.pdbx_seq_one_letter_code
_entity_poly.pdbx_strand_id
1 'polypeptide(L)'
;MWELNAKGRLPFCFDKVGRWWNNNTEIDLVAYDSTGQDILFGECKYTKEPMDIDIFYTLLEKKKAVIWNKDNRRESFIFFSINGYTERMKALAAVRNDILLCEQTL
;
A
#
# COMPACT_ATOMS: atom_id res chain seq x y z
N MET A 1 -3.11 -10.25 -3.24
CA MET A 1 -2.95 -9.23 -4.30
C MET A 1 -3.50 -9.65 -5.66
N TRP A 2 -3.02 -10.72 -6.30
CA TRP A 2 -3.53 -11.14 -7.61
C TRP A 2 -5.06 -11.36 -7.63
N GLU A 3 -5.62 -11.93 -6.56
CA GLU A 3 -7.07 -12.06 -6.42
C GLU A 3 -7.80 -10.71 -6.33
N LEU A 4 -7.28 -9.76 -5.55
CA LEU A 4 -7.82 -8.39 -5.47
C LEU A 4 -7.77 -7.70 -6.83
N ASN A 5 -6.67 -7.91 -7.57
CA ASN A 5 -6.47 -7.42 -8.93
C ASN A 5 -7.53 -7.99 -9.89
N ALA A 6 -7.66 -9.32 -9.93
CA ALA A 6 -8.61 -10.01 -10.79
C ALA A 6 -10.08 -9.69 -10.47
N LYS A 7 -10.39 -9.40 -9.20
CA LYS A 7 -11.73 -9.00 -8.75
C LYS A 7 -12.03 -7.50 -8.92
N GLY A 8 -11.10 -6.71 -9.47
CA GLY A 8 -11.29 -5.26 -9.65
C GLY A 8 -11.46 -4.50 -8.33
N ARG A 9 -10.87 -4.99 -7.23
CA ARG A 9 -10.95 -4.39 -5.88
C ARG A 9 -9.84 -3.38 -5.59
N LEU A 10 -8.99 -3.10 -6.58
CA LEU A 10 -7.87 -2.18 -6.49
C LEU A 10 -8.16 -0.93 -7.34
N PRO A 11 -7.52 0.21 -7.05
CA PRO A 11 -7.74 1.46 -7.80
C PRO A 11 -7.29 1.37 -9.27
N PHE A 12 -6.48 0.38 -9.62
CA PHE A 12 -6.02 0.09 -10.98
C PHE A 12 -5.67 -1.40 -11.11
N CYS A 13 -5.50 -1.87 -12.36
CA CYS A 13 -4.98 -3.21 -12.64
C CYS A 13 -3.46 -3.17 -12.74
N PHE A 14 -2.75 -4.00 -11.97
CA PHE A 14 -1.29 -4.13 -12.08
C PHE A 14 -0.89 -5.36 -12.90
N ASP A 15 0.30 -5.32 -13.51
CA ASP A 15 0.94 -6.46 -14.17
C ASP A 15 2.22 -6.93 -13.44
N LYS A 16 2.70 -6.14 -12.47
CA LYS A 16 3.82 -6.47 -11.58
C LYS A 16 3.40 -6.29 -10.12
N VAL A 17 3.79 -7.23 -9.26
CA VAL A 17 3.66 -7.12 -7.80
C VAL A 17 4.77 -7.90 -7.10
N GLY A 18 5.31 -7.36 -6.01
CA GLY A 18 6.29 -8.04 -5.16
C GLY A 18 6.79 -7.16 -4.02
N ARG A 19 7.68 -7.69 -3.19
CA ARG A 19 8.47 -6.87 -2.25
C ARG A 19 9.43 -6.00 -3.03
N TRP A 20 9.70 -4.80 -2.52
CA TRP A 20 10.73 -3.93 -3.04
C TRP A 20 11.74 -3.62 -1.95
N TRP A 21 13.02 -3.65 -2.30
CA TRP A 21 14.08 -3.33 -1.35
C TRP A 21 15.33 -2.79 -2.04
N ASN A 22 16.13 -2.05 -1.27
CA ASN A 22 17.52 -1.72 -1.55
C ASN A 22 18.33 -1.89 -0.25
N ASN A 23 19.58 -1.43 -0.23
CA ASN A 23 20.46 -1.58 0.94
C ASN A 23 19.93 -0.92 2.23
N ASN A 24 19.05 0.08 2.13
CA ASN A 24 18.63 0.91 3.25
C ASN A 24 17.13 0.86 3.53
N THR A 25 16.33 0.32 2.61
CA THR A 25 14.88 0.49 2.62
C THR A 25 14.21 -0.75 2.09
N GLU A 26 13.16 -1.18 2.80
CA GLU A 26 12.29 -2.26 2.41
C GLU A 26 10.83 -1.78 2.43
N ILE A 27 10.07 -2.17 1.41
CA ILE A 27 8.62 -2.03 1.33
C ILE A 27 8.04 -3.42 1.07
N ASP A 28 7.14 -3.86 1.96
CA ASP A 28 6.53 -5.19 1.92
C ASP A 28 5.84 -5.49 0.60
N LEU A 29 5.26 -4.46 -0.02
CA LEU A 29 4.48 -4.62 -1.24
C LEU A 29 4.60 -3.40 -2.15
N VAL A 30 4.97 -3.66 -3.40
CA VAL A 30 4.89 -2.72 -4.51
C VAL A 30 4.21 -3.43 -5.67
N ALA A 31 3.10 -2.86 -6.15
CA ALA A 31 2.41 -3.27 -7.37
C ALA A 31 2.36 -2.09 -8.35
N TYR A 32 2.52 -2.33 -9.65
CA TYR A 32 2.43 -1.28 -10.67
C TYR A 32 1.99 -1.85 -12.02
N ASP A 33 1.41 -0.98 -12.84
CA ASP A 33 1.17 -1.22 -14.26
C ASP A 33 2.41 -0.77 -15.04
N SER A 34 3.14 -1.72 -15.63
CA SER A 34 4.39 -1.43 -16.36
C SER A 34 4.20 -0.60 -17.63
N THR A 35 2.96 -0.52 -18.14
CA THR A 35 2.60 0.29 -19.32
C THR A 35 1.95 1.62 -18.96
N GLY A 36 1.50 1.76 -17.71
CA GLY A 36 0.78 2.91 -17.19
C GLY A 36 1.62 3.79 -16.26
N GLN A 37 0.92 4.48 -15.37
CA GLN A 37 1.52 5.39 -14.39
C GLN A 37 1.15 5.04 -12.95
N ASP A 38 0.31 4.03 -12.74
CA ASP A 38 -0.19 3.71 -11.41
C ASP A 38 0.77 2.79 -10.65
N ILE A 39 0.99 3.12 -9.38
CA ILE A 39 1.76 2.33 -8.41
C ILE A 39 1.00 2.25 -7.09
N LEU A 40 1.07 1.07 -6.47
CA LEU A 40 0.50 0.76 -5.18
C LEU A 40 1.62 0.36 -4.22
N PHE A 41 1.79 1.11 -3.15
CA PHE A 41 2.69 0.78 -2.05
C PHE A 41 1.91 0.14 -0.92
N GLY A 42 2.48 -0.85 -0.23
CA GLY A 42 1.81 -1.45 0.91
C GLY A 42 2.71 -1.99 1.99
N GLU A 43 2.11 -2.11 3.16
CA GLU A 43 2.72 -2.59 4.42
C GLU A 43 1.78 -3.61 5.07
N CYS A 44 2.37 -4.67 5.64
CA CYS A 44 1.66 -5.69 6.38
C CYS A 44 2.07 -5.67 7.86
N LYS A 45 1.12 -5.53 8.78
CA LYS A 45 1.37 -5.59 10.22
C LYS A 45 0.71 -6.81 10.84
N TYR A 46 1.54 -7.73 11.33
CA TYR A 46 1.15 -8.97 12.00
C TYR A 46 1.36 -8.90 13.52
N THR A 47 0.99 -7.79 14.17
CA THR A 47 1.15 -7.56 15.62
C THR A 47 -0.20 -7.65 16.34
N LYS A 48 -0.19 -7.77 17.69
CA LYS A 48 -1.43 -7.81 18.51
C LYS A 48 -2.21 -6.49 18.48
N GLU A 49 -1.50 -5.41 18.25
CA GLU A 49 -1.97 -4.04 18.30
C GLU A 49 -2.51 -3.63 16.93
N PRO A 50 -3.64 -2.89 16.88
CA PRO A 50 -4.13 -2.32 15.63
C PRO A 50 -3.07 -1.46 14.93
N MET A 51 -3.14 -1.42 13.60
CA MET A 51 -2.26 -0.55 12.81
C MET A 51 -2.69 0.91 12.98
N ASP A 52 -1.74 1.77 13.35
CA ASP A 52 -1.94 3.20 13.52
C ASP A 52 -1.21 4.00 12.42
N ILE A 53 -1.47 5.30 12.35
CA ILE A 53 -1.09 6.16 11.21
C ILE A 53 0.42 6.33 10.99
N ASP A 54 1.23 6.04 12.00
CA ASP A 54 2.70 6.03 11.95
C ASP A 54 3.23 5.10 10.85
N ILE A 55 2.54 3.99 10.58
CA ILE A 55 2.91 3.09 9.48
C ILE A 55 2.72 3.76 8.12
N PHE A 56 1.65 4.54 7.93
CA PHE A 56 1.43 5.29 6.69
C PHE A 56 2.54 6.33 6.45
N TYR A 57 2.89 7.12 7.47
CA TYR A 57 3.97 8.12 7.34
C TYR A 57 5.34 7.47 7.13
N THR A 58 5.60 6.34 7.77
CA THR A 58 6.81 5.56 7.51
C THR A 58 6.87 5.10 6.05
N LEU A 59 5.75 4.61 5.50
CA LEU A 59 5.67 4.20 4.10
C LEU A 59 5.86 5.38 3.13
N LEU A 60 5.34 6.57 3.46
CA LEU A 60 5.56 7.79 2.68
C LEU A 60 7.04 8.19 2.58
N GLU A 61 7.82 7.92 3.61
CA GLU A 61 9.27 8.13 3.57
C GLU A 61 9.96 7.05 2.74
N LYS A 62 9.63 5.76 2.97
CA LYS A 62 10.21 4.63 2.24
C LYS A 62 9.99 4.73 0.73
N LYS A 63 8.79 5.09 0.28
CA LYS A 63 8.43 5.17 -1.16
C LYS A 63 9.27 6.20 -1.94
N LYS A 64 9.94 7.13 -1.28
CA LYS A 64 10.86 8.10 -1.93
C LYS A 64 12.07 7.42 -2.57
N ALA A 65 12.45 6.23 -2.07
CA ALA A 65 13.56 5.44 -2.59
C ALA A 65 13.20 4.65 -3.87
N VAL A 66 11.91 4.48 -4.17
CA VAL A 66 11.45 3.83 -5.39
C VAL A 66 11.52 4.85 -6.53
N ILE A 67 12.42 4.65 -7.49
CA ILE A 67 12.64 5.60 -8.60
C ILE A 67 11.69 5.38 -9.79
N TRP A 68 10.96 4.26 -9.82
CA TRP A 68 10.06 3.93 -10.92
C TRP A 68 9.04 5.05 -11.15
N ASN A 69 9.06 5.61 -12.36
CA ASN A 69 8.19 6.67 -12.86
C ASN A 69 7.93 7.82 -11.86
N LYS A 70 8.93 8.16 -11.04
CA LYS A 70 8.76 9.02 -9.85
C LYS A 70 8.09 10.36 -10.14
N ASP A 71 8.38 10.96 -11.29
CA ASP A 71 7.89 12.29 -11.64
C ASP A 71 6.50 12.29 -12.27
N ASN A 72 5.99 11.13 -12.71
CA ASN A 72 4.69 11.04 -13.40
C ASN A 72 3.75 9.96 -12.85
N ARG A 73 4.13 9.26 -11.77
CA ARG A 73 3.32 8.18 -11.23
C ARG A 73 2.15 8.67 -10.38
N ARG A 74 1.03 7.95 -10.46
CA ARG A 74 -0.09 8.05 -9.52
C ARG A 74 0.10 7.03 -8.43
N GLU A 75 0.10 7.48 -7.18
CA GLU A 75 0.39 6.64 -6.04
C GLU A 75 -0.90 6.28 -5.29
N SER A 76 -1.00 5.03 -4.87
CA SER A 76 -1.98 4.55 -3.92
C SER A 76 -1.29 3.73 -2.83
N PHE A 77 -1.97 3.56 -1.70
CA PHE A 77 -1.47 2.88 -0.52
C PHE A 77 -2.44 1.79 -0.09
N ILE A 78 -1.92 0.61 0.24
CA ILE A 78 -2.72 -0.50 0.78
C ILE A 78 -2.10 -1.00 2.08
N PHE A 79 -2.93 -1.20 3.08
CA PHE A 79 -2.50 -1.70 4.37
C PHE A 79 -3.20 -3.02 4.69
N PHE A 80 -2.44 -3.93 5.31
CA PHE A 80 -2.95 -5.20 5.83
C PHE A 80 -2.66 -5.28 7.32
N SER A 81 -3.69 -5.50 8.12
CA SER A 81 -3.56 -5.68 9.56
C SER A 81 -4.37 -6.87 10.04
N ILE A 82 -3.74 -7.78 10.78
CA ILE A 82 -4.44 -8.93 11.38
C ILE A 82 -5.36 -8.53 12.54
N ASN A 83 -5.05 -7.43 13.23
CA ASN A 83 -5.81 -6.96 14.39
C ASN A 83 -6.50 -5.62 14.10
N GLY A 84 -6.79 -5.37 12.82
CA GLY A 84 -7.51 -4.18 12.36
C GLY A 84 -6.72 -2.88 12.50
N TYR A 85 -7.45 -1.77 12.49
CA TYR A 85 -6.91 -0.41 12.37
C TYR A 85 -7.40 0.47 13.51
N THR A 86 -6.56 1.40 13.97
CA THR A 86 -7.01 2.43 14.92
C THR A 86 -8.07 3.34 14.29
N GLU A 87 -8.88 3.99 15.11
CA GLU A 87 -9.85 4.99 14.62
C GLU A 87 -9.17 6.14 13.87
N ARG A 88 -7.93 6.49 14.25
CA ARG A 88 -7.12 7.49 13.54
C ARG A 88 -6.76 7.04 12.13
N MET A 89 -6.37 5.77 11.96
CA MET A 89 -6.06 5.20 10.65
C MET A 89 -7.31 5.10 9.76
N LYS A 90 -8.46 4.71 10.34
CA LYS A 90 -9.75 4.71 9.62
C LYS A 90 -10.17 6.12 9.22
N ALA A 91 -10.05 7.11 10.12
CA ALA A 91 -10.36 8.50 9.82
C ALA A 91 -9.45 9.07 8.72
N LEU A 92 -8.15 8.72 8.73
CA LEU A 92 -7.22 9.10 7.67
C LEU A 92 -7.62 8.50 6.31
N ALA A 93 -7.98 7.22 6.28
CA ALA A 93 -8.45 6.56 5.06
C ALA A 93 -9.79 7.13 4.56
N ALA A 94 -10.68 7.56 5.46
CA ALA A 94 -11.97 8.13 5.09
C ALA A 94 -11.86 9.50 4.37
N VAL A 95 -10.79 10.25 4.62
CA VAL A 95 -10.55 11.58 4.00
C VAL A 95 -9.58 11.53 2.82
N ARG A 96 -9.02 10.35 2.50
CA ARG A 96 -8.04 10.15 1.43
C ARG A 96 -8.50 9.03 0.49
N ASN A 97 -8.69 9.37 -0.77
CA ASN A 97 -9.10 8.41 -1.81
C ASN A 97 -7.98 7.46 -2.27
N ASP A 98 -6.74 7.70 -1.84
CA ASP A 98 -5.57 6.91 -2.22
C ASP A 98 -5.17 5.87 -1.17
N ILE A 99 -5.95 5.68 -0.11
CA ILE A 99 -5.68 4.69 0.95
C ILE A 99 -6.73 3.59 0.93
N LEU A 100 -6.26 2.34 0.87
CA LEU A 100 -7.04 1.13 1.04
C LEU A 100 -6.68 0.44 2.34
N LEU A 101 -7.66 0.29 3.23
CA LEU A 101 -7.55 -0.58 4.40
C LEU A 101 -8.11 -1.95 3.99
N CYS A 102 -7.24 -2.95 3.86
CA CYS A 102 -7.70 -4.28 3.50
C CYS A 102 -8.24 -4.98 4.76
N GLU A 103 -9.53 -5.26 4.77
CA GLU A 103 -10.16 -6.06 5.83
C GLU A 103 -9.94 -7.53 5.53
N GLN A 104 -9.46 -8.30 6.51
CA GLN A 104 -9.55 -9.75 6.43
C GLN A 104 -11.01 -10.13 6.69
N THR A 105 -11.75 -10.44 5.62
CA THR A 105 -12.92 -11.31 5.79
C THR A 105 -12.34 -12.71 6.03
N LEU A 106 -12.40 -13.17 7.29
CA LEU A 106 -12.21 -14.58 7.62
C LEU A 106 -13.24 -15.45 6.87
#